data_AF-A0A950EL03-F1
#
_entry.id   AF-A0A950EL03-F1
#
_cell.length_a   1.000
_cell.length_b   1.000
_cell.length_c   1.000
_cell.angle_alpha   90.00
_cell.angle_beta   90.00
_cell.angle_gamma   90.00
#
_symmetry.space_group_name_H-M   'P 1'
#
loop_
_entity.id
_entity.type
_entity.pdbx_description
1 polymer ?
#
loop_
_entity_poly.entity_id
_entity_poly.type
_entity_poly.pdbx_seq_one_letter_code
_entity_poly.pdbx_strand_id
1 'polypeptide(L)'
;MAISEVKIFDDEGNELAPNEVGTVWMSMGADRSFEYYKDKKKTDETFRENFFTVGDAGYLDEDGFLFLVDRKTDMIISGSVNIYPAEIESVLLTHPKVGDAAVFGIPHDDWGEEVKAVVEPAAGIDPGPALADELMAFAAERLAKYKLPKTIDFVPELPRDPNGKLYKRKLRDPYWQGREKAI
;
A
#
# COMPACT_ATOMS: atom_id res chain seq x y z
N MET A 1 6.49 1.52 34.98
CA MET A 1 7.11 0.97 33.75
C MET A 1 6.09 1.15 32.65
N ALA A 2 6.27 2.15 31.78
CA ALA A 2 5.52 2.23 30.53
C ALA A 2 6.32 1.39 29.53
N ILE A 3 5.91 0.12 29.35
CA ILE A 3 6.50 -0.75 28.33
C ILE A 3 5.62 -0.53 27.10
N SER A 4 6.14 0.15 26.09
CA SER A 4 5.41 0.24 24.83
C SER A 4 5.27 -1.17 24.26
N GLU A 5 4.07 -1.54 23.84
CA GLU A 5 3.74 -2.84 23.28
C GLU A 5 3.30 -2.68 21.83
N VAL A 6 3.73 -3.59 20.97
CA VAL A 6 3.31 -3.66 19.57
C VAL A 6 2.67 -5.02 19.35
N LYS A 7 1.50 -5.00 18.70
CA LYS A 7 0.77 -6.21 18.31
C LYS A 7 0.30 -6.10 16.87
N ILE A 8 0.15 -7.25 16.24
CA ILE A 8 -0.33 -7.37 14.86
C ILE A 8 -1.69 -8.07 14.91
N PHE A 9 -2.71 -7.46 14.32
CA PHE A 9 -4.06 -8.02 14.28
C PHE A 9 -4.57 -8.15 12.85
N ASP A 10 -5.35 -9.20 12.58
CA ASP A 10 -6.14 -9.32 11.35
C ASP A 10 -7.38 -8.39 11.37
N ASP A 11 -8.19 -8.47 10.32
CA ASP A 11 -9.42 -7.69 10.17
C ASP A 11 -10.58 -8.17 11.06
N GLU A 12 -10.52 -9.42 11.55
CA GLU A 12 -11.49 -9.98 12.52
C GLU A 12 -11.12 -9.62 13.96
N GLY A 13 -9.91 -9.11 14.16
CA GLY A 13 -9.38 -8.70 15.45
C GLY A 13 -8.65 -9.81 16.20
N ASN A 14 -8.23 -10.88 15.53
CA ASN A 14 -7.36 -11.89 16.12
C ASN A 14 -5.90 -11.43 16.06
N GLU A 15 -5.14 -11.70 17.13
CA GLU A 15 -3.70 -11.45 17.16
C GLU A 15 -2.99 -12.48 16.26
N LEU A 16 -2.12 -12.01 15.38
CA LEU A 16 -1.42 -12.83 14.40
C LEU A 16 -0.07 -13.35 14.93
N ALA A 17 0.36 -14.49 14.38
CA ALA A 17 1.65 -15.08 14.72
C ALA A 17 2.82 -14.30 14.09
N PRO A 18 4.08 -14.55 14.50
CA PRO A 18 5.23 -13.97 13.84
C PRO A 18 5.23 -14.26 12.33
N ASN A 19 5.70 -13.29 11.55
CA ASN A 19 5.77 -13.28 10.08
C ASN A 19 4.43 -13.28 9.34
N GLU A 20 3.32 -13.04 10.05
CA GLU A 20 2.00 -12.84 9.43
C GLU A 20 1.66 -11.36 9.34
N VAL A 21 1.29 -10.91 8.13
CA VAL A 21 0.98 -9.51 7.87
C VAL A 21 -0.42 -9.17 8.37
N GLY A 22 -0.52 -8.16 9.22
CA GLY A 22 -1.77 -7.60 9.70
C GLY A 22 -1.66 -6.09 9.93
N THR A 23 -2.65 -5.54 10.62
CA THR A 23 -2.63 -4.13 11.05
C THR A 23 -1.72 -3.98 12.25
N VAL A 24 -0.85 -2.96 12.25
CA VAL A 24 0.02 -2.63 13.38
C VAL A 24 -0.77 -1.84 14.42
N TRP A 25 -0.78 -2.36 15.66
CA TRP A 25 -1.39 -1.74 16.82
C TRP A 25 -0.34 -1.50 17.90
N MET A 26 -0.40 -0.34 18.52
CA MET A 26 0.60 0.11 19.49
C MET A 26 -0.06 0.53 20.80
N SER A 27 0.55 0.16 21.91
CA SER A 27 0.29 0.74 23.23
C SER A 27 1.55 1.48 23.66
N MET A 28 1.46 2.74 24.07
CA MET A 28 2.63 3.56 24.41
C MET A 28 2.76 3.92 25.90
N GLY A 29 1.94 3.32 26.77
CA GLY A 29 1.92 3.58 28.21
C GLY A 29 1.45 5.00 28.59
N ALA A 30 0.46 5.06 29.50
CA ALA A 30 -0.24 6.25 30.01
C ALA A 30 -1.03 7.08 28.98
N ASP A 31 -2.36 7.17 29.19
CA ASP A 31 -3.32 8.24 28.85
C ASP A 31 -3.13 9.04 27.55
N ARG A 32 -2.65 8.43 26.47
CA ARG A 32 -2.68 9.08 25.15
C ARG A 32 -3.95 8.72 24.41
N SER A 33 -4.99 9.51 24.68
CA SER A 33 -6.12 9.65 23.77
C SER A 33 -5.82 10.74 22.75
N PHE A 34 -6.16 10.50 21.50
CA PHE A 34 -6.26 11.52 20.47
C PHE A 34 -7.60 11.36 19.78
N GLU A 35 -8.05 12.42 19.12
CA GLU A 35 -9.25 12.38 18.30
C GLU A 35 -8.97 12.97 16.93
N TYR A 36 -9.55 12.37 15.90
CA TYR A 36 -9.61 13.00 14.60
C TYR A 36 -10.63 14.12 14.65
N TYR A 37 -10.19 15.34 14.31
CA TYR A 37 -11.04 16.52 14.34
C TYR A 37 -12.30 16.33 13.48
N LYS A 38 -13.48 16.45 14.12
CA LYS A 38 -14.81 16.25 13.51
C LYS A 38 -15.06 14.86 12.92
N ASP A 39 -14.27 13.86 13.29
CA ASP A 39 -14.43 12.49 12.79
C ASP A 39 -14.39 11.48 13.95
N LYS A 40 -15.50 11.44 14.69
CA LYS A 40 -15.67 10.51 15.81
C LYS A 40 -15.60 9.06 15.34
N LYS A 41 -16.17 8.74 14.17
CA LYS A 41 -16.16 7.38 13.63
C LYS A 41 -14.71 6.90 13.42
N LYS A 42 -13.89 7.69 12.73
CA LYS A 42 -12.48 7.37 12.53
C LYS A 42 -11.69 7.30 13.84
N THR A 43 -12.04 8.15 14.81
CA THR A 43 -11.45 8.08 16.15
C THR A 43 -11.76 6.74 16.79
N ASP A 44 -13.03 6.35 16.86
CA ASP A 44 -13.45 5.11 17.50
C ASP A 44 -12.85 3.86 16.80
N GLU A 45 -12.75 3.86 15.47
CA GLU A 45 -12.12 2.78 14.69
C GLU A 45 -10.61 2.65 14.92
N THR A 46 -9.97 3.70 15.44
CA THR A 46 -8.51 3.74 15.62
C THR A 46 -8.07 3.24 16.99
N PHE A 47 -9.00 3.07 17.94
CA PHE A 47 -8.72 2.59 19.29
C PHE A 47 -9.31 1.20 19.51
N ARG A 48 -8.58 0.37 20.25
CA ARG A 48 -9.04 -0.93 20.73
C ARG A 48 -8.39 -1.21 22.07
N GLU A 49 -9.20 -1.33 23.12
CA GLU A 49 -8.73 -1.52 24.49
C GLU A 49 -7.63 -0.49 24.86
N ASN A 50 -6.39 -0.94 25.09
CA ASN A 50 -5.24 -0.09 25.40
C ASN A 50 -4.32 0.17 24.20
N PHE A 51 -4.74 -0.21 23.00
CA PHE A 51 -4.01 -0.04 21.75
C PHE A 51 -4.67 1.00 20.84
N PHE A 52 -3.86 1.59 19.99
CA PHE A 52 -4.32 2.38 18.86
C PHE A 52 -3.52 2.03 17.61
N THR A 53 -4.07 2.33 16.44
CA THR A 53 -3.36 2.19 15.16
C THR A 53 -3.17 3.53 14.47
N VAL A 54 -2.32 3.59 13.45
CA VAL A 54 -2.25 4.71 12.51
C VAL A 54 -2.50 4.25 11.07
N GLY A 55 -3.02 3.02 10.92
CA GLY A 55 -3.36 2.42 9.64
C GLY A 55 -2.19 1.82 8.86
N ASP A 56 -1.11 1.45 9.55
CA ASP A 56 0.02 0.75 8.93
C ASP A 56 -0.21 -0.76 8.95
N ALA A 57 0.21 -1.43 7.88
CA ALA A 57 0.26 -2.87 7.76
C ALA A 57 1.70 -3.37 7.94
N GLY A 58 1.87 -4.45 8.69
CA GLY A 58 3.19 -4.98 9.03
C GLY A 58 3.12 -6.32 9.73
N TYR A 59 4.28 -6.85 10.10
CA TYR A 59 4.42 -8.07 10.87
C TYR A 59 5.56 -7.95 11.90
N LEU A 60 5.53 -8.78 12.93
CA LEU A 60 6.65 -8.99 13.83
C LEU A 60 7.40 -10.26 13.41
N ASP A 61 8.72 -10.25 13.39
CA ASP A 61 9.49 -11.49 13.25
C ASP A 61 9.55 -12.28 14.57
N GLU A 62 10.23 -13.43 14.56
CA GLU A 62 10.36 -14.29 15.74
C GLU A 62 11.12 -13.63 16.90
N ASP A 63 11.95 -12.63 16.60
CA ASP A 63 12.74 -11.87 17.57
C ASP A 63 12.00 -10.60 18.07
N GLY A 64 10.81 -10.31 17.52
CA GLY A 64 9.97 -9.18 17.91
C GLY A 64 10.30 -7.86 17.18
N PHE A 65 11.05 -7.90 16.08
CA PHE A 65 11.26 -6.73 15.23
C PHE A 65 10.05 -6.46 14.35
N LEU A 66 9.63 -5.20 14.28
CA LEU A 66 8.53 -4.75 13.43
C LEU A 66 9.02 -4.45 12.01
N PHE A 67 8.40 -5.10 11.03
CA PHE A 67 8.56 -4.82 9.61
C PHE A 67 7.29 -4.19 9.07
N LEU A 68 7.42 -2.98 8.54
CA LEU A 68 6.32 -2.29 7.87
C LEU A 68 6.26 -2.70 6.40
N VAL A 69 5.05 -3.04 5.95
CA VAL A 69 4.80 -3.52 4.59
C VAL A 69 4.19 -2.41 3.74
N ASP A 70 3.10 -1.79 4.21
CA ASP A 70 2.41 -0.72 3.48
C ASP A 70 1.43 0.04 4.40
N ARG A 71 0.66 0.97 3.84
CA ARG A 71 -0.57 1.50 4.45
C ARG A 71 -1.74 0.57 4.18
N LYS A 72 -2.55 0.32 5.21
CA LYS A 72 -3.82 -0.43 5.07
C LYS A 72 -4.76 0.21 4.03
N THR A 73 -4.75 1.54 3.92
CA THR A 73 -5.58 2.27 2.95
C THR A 73 -5.14 2.14 1.50
N ASP A 74 -3.91 1.70 1.27
CA ASP A 74 -3.31 1.57 -0.06
C ASP A 74 -3.33 0.12 -0.54
N MET A 75 -3.67 -0.83 0.34
CA MET A 75 -3.82 -2.24 0.01
C MET A 75 -4.85 -2.44 -1.10
N ILE A 76 -4.48 -3.26 -2.09
CA ILE A 76 -5.32 -3.66 -3.21
C ILE A 76 -5.92 -5.02 -2.87
N ILE A 77 -7.23 -5.17 -3.06
CA ILE A 77 -7.94 -6.44 -2.87
C ILE A 77 -8.36 -6.95 -4.25
N SER A 78 -7.66 -7.97 -4.74
CA SER A 78 -7.92 -8.58 -6.06
C SER A 78 -8.28 -10.05 -5.88
N GLY A 79 -9.53 -10.41 -6.10
CA GLY A 79 -9.99 -11.81 -6.05
C GLY A 79 -9.73 -12.48 -4.70
N SER A 80 -10.04 -11.77 -3.60
CA SER A 80 -9.82 -12.18 -2.20
C SER A 80 -8.36 -12.27 -1.75
N VAL A 81 -7.43 -11.72 -2.54
CA VAL A 81 -6.01 -11.65 -2.18
C VAL A 81 -5.61 -10.20 -1.88
N ASN A 82 -4.94 -10.01 -0.75
CA ASN A 82 -4.33 -8.76 -0.37
C ASN A 82 -3.01 -8.55 -1.13
N ILE A 83 -2.89 -7.44 -1.82
CA ILE A 83 -1.70 -7.04 -2.56
C ILE A 83 -1.23 -5.69 -2.01
N TYR A 84 0.06 -5.61 -1.69
CA TYR A 84 0.70 -4.43 -1.11
C TYR A 84 1.50 -3.69 -2.19
N PRO A 85 1.00 -2.53 -2.69
CA PRO A 85 1.65 -1.79 -3.75
C PRO A 85 3.12 -1.47 -3.52
N ALA A 86 3.52 -1.18 -2.27
CA ALA A 86 4.88 -0.78 -1.94
C ALA A 86 5.93 -1.82 -2.37
N GLU A 87 5.60 -3.11 -2.34
CA GLU A 87 6.48 -4.19 -2.82
C GLU A 87 6.70 -4.10 -4.33
N ILE A 88 5.63 -3.84 -5.08
CA ILE A 88 5.66 -3.74 -6.54
C ILE A 88 6.40 -2.47 -6.96
N GLU A 89 6.13 -1.35 -6.28
CA GLU A 89 6.85 -0.08 -6.45
C GLU A 89 8.35 -0.29 -6.21
N SER A 90 8.72 -0.94 -5.10
CA SER A 90 10.12 -1.22 -4.76
C SER A 90 10.81 -2.04 -5.84
N VAL A 91 10.14 -3.04 -6.42
CA VAL A 91 10.69 -3.80 -7.55
C VAL A 91 10.87 -2.89 -8.75
N LEU A 92 9.84 -2.17 -9.19
CA LEU A 92 9.91 -1.31 -10.39
C LEU A 92 11.00 -0.24 -10.26
N LEU A 93 11.16 0.36 -9.09
CA LEU A 93 12.18 1.37 -8.80
C LEU A 93 13.62 0.85 -8.90
N THR A 94 13.84 -0.46 -8.84
CA THR A 94 15.18 -1.04 -9.07
C THR A 94 15.54 -1.14 -10.55
N HIS A 95 14.59 -0.91 -11.46
CA HIS A 95 14.85 -0.95 -12.89
C HIS A 95 15.52 0.35 -13.37
N PRO A 96 16.63 0.30 -14.13
CA PRO A 96 17.41 1.50 -14.49
C PRO A 96 16.67 2.50 -15.39
N LYS A 97 15.56 2.08 -16.03
CA LYS A 97 14.72 2.94 -16.87
C LYS A 97 13.54 3.59 -16.14
N VAL A 98 13.38 3.30 -14.85
CA VAL A 98 12.32 3.87 -14.01
C VAL A 98 12.94 5.00 -13.18
N GLY A 99 12.42 6.21 -13.33
CA GLY A 99 12.77 7.34 -12.47
C GLY A 99 11.97 7.30 -11.18
N ASP A 100 10.67 7.00 -11.28
CA ASP A 100 9.76 6.83 -10.16
C ASP A 100 8.54 5.96 -10.54
N ALA A 101 7.84 5.41 -9.55
CA ALA A 101 6.70 4.52 -9.77
C ALA A 101 5.61 4.67 -8.70
N ALA A 102 4.37 4.50 -9.14
CA ALA A 102 3.18 4.45 -8.30
C ALA A 102 2.33 3.24 -8.67
N VAL A 103 1.92 2.45 -7.68
CA VAL A 103 1.07 1.28 -7.85
C VAL A 103 -0.17 1.44 -6.98
N PHE A 104 -1.33 1.10 -7.54
CA PHE A 104 -2.63 1.20 -6.87
C PHE A 104 -3.67 0.32 -7.56
N GLY A 105 -4.78 0.08 -6.88
CA GLY A 105 -5.91 -0.69 -7.41
C GLY A 105 -6.82 0.16 -8.28
N ILE A 106 -7.24 -0.41 -9.40
CA ILE A 106 -8.30 0.13 -10.27
C ILE A 106 -9.46 -0.87 -10.36
N PRO A 107 -10.68 -0.43 -10.69
CA PRO A 107 -11.85 -1.31 -10.69
C PRO A 107 -11.70 -2.48 -11.68
N HIS A 108 -12.07 -3.68 -11.25
CA HIS A 108 -12.19 -4.86 -12.12
C HIS A 108 -13.49 -5.61 -11.85
N ASP A 109 -14.23 -5.96 -12.90
CA ASP A 109 -15.61 -6.49 -12.78
C ASP A 109 -15.65 -7.85 -12.04
N ASP A 110 -14.65 -8.71 -12.26
CA ASP A 110 -14.64 -10.05 -11.64
C ASP A 110 -13.86 -10.11 -10.32
N TRP A 111 -12.97 -9.16 -10.06
CA TRP A 111 -11.96 -9.27 -8.98
C TRP A 111 -12.08 -8.16 -7.94
N GLY A 112 -12.98 -7.20 -8.13
CA GLY A 112 -13.09 -5.99 -7.32
C GLY A 112 -12.06 -4.96 -7.79
N GLU A 113 -10.78 -5.25 -7.54
CA GLU A 113 -9.66 -4.44 -8.02
C GLU A 113 -8.68 -5.24 -8.87
N GLU A 114 -7.99 -4.56 -9.78
CA GLU A 114 -6.78 -5.05 -10.43
C GLU A 114 -5.61 -4.09 -10.22
N VAL A 115 -4.39 -4.62 -10.29
CA VAL A 115 -3.16 -3.85 -10.06
C VAL A 115 -2.86 -2.96 -11.27
N LYS A 116 -2.73 -1.66 -11.05
CA LYS A 116 -2.26 -0.66 -12.01
C LYS A 116 -0.92 -0.11 -11.58
N ALA A 117 0.03 0.00 -12.50
CA ALA A 117 1.23 0.80 -12.29
C ALA A 117 1.19 2.07 -13.15
N VAL A 118 1.70 3.17 -12.61
CA VAL A 118 2.00 4.40 -13.32
C VAL A 118 3.47 4.71 -13.09
N VAL A 119 4.22 4.88 -14.17
CA VAL A 119 5.67 5.03 -14.14
C VAL A 119 6.07 6.39 -14.69
N GLU A 120 6.99 7.03 -13.98
CA GLU A 120 7.78 8.14 -14.51
C GLU A 120 9.09 7.56 -15.07
N PRO A 121 9.32 7.62 -16.40
CA PRO A 121 10.56 7.12 -16.98
C PRO A 121 11.77 7.92 -16.48
N ALA A 122 12.91 7.25 -16.38
CA ALA A 122 14.17 7.93 -16.12
C ALA A 122 14.51 8.94 -17.24
N ALA A 123 15.33 9.95 -16.93
CA ALA A 123 15.70 10.98 -17.90
C ALA A 123 16.29 10.38 -19.19
N GLY A 124 15.75 10.80 -20.34
CA GLY A 124 16.17 10.32 -21.66
C GLY A 124 15.60 8.96 -22.06
N ILE A 125 14.68 8.40 -21.28
CA ILE A 125 13.93 7.19 -21.64
C ILE A 125 12.58 7.61 -22.22
N ASP A 126 12.30 7.15 -23.45
CA ASP A 126 11.00 7.36 -24.07
C ASP A 126 9.96 6.38 -23.49
N PRO A 127 8.79 6.87 -23.04
CA PRO A 127 7.69 6.01 -22.62
C PRO A 127 7.07 5.30 -23.83
N GLY A 128 6.51 4.11 -23.62
CA GLY A 128 5.75 3.43 -24.65
C GLY A 128 5.57 1.94 -24.40
N PRO A 129 4.89 1.24 -25.33
CA PRO A 129 4.57 -0.19 -25.18
C PRO A 129 5.80 -1.07 -24.96
N ALA A 130 6.90 -0.79 -25.66
CA ALA A 130 8.14 -1.56 -25.50
C ALA A 130 8.72 -1.45 -24.07
N LEU A 131 8.66 -0.27 -23.46
CA LEU A 131 9.08 -0.08 -22.07
C LEU A 131 8.09 -0.76 -21.11
N ALA A 132 6.78 -0.68 -21.37
CA ALA A 132 5.79 -1.36 -20.54
C ALA A 132 6.02 -2.89 -20.55
N ASP A 133 6.23 -3.50 -21.71
CA ASP A 133 6.52 -4.93 -21.85
C ASP A 133 7.80 -5.33 -21.11
N GLU A 134 8.85 -4.51 -21.22
CA GLU A 134 10.12 -4.72 -20.50
C GLU A 134 9.92 -4.68 -18.98
N LEU A 135 9.21 -3.69 -18.46
CA LEU A 135 8.93 -3.56 -17.03
C LEU A 135 8.03 -4.68 -16.50
N MET A 136 7.04 -5.11 -17.30
CA MET A 136 6.19 -6.25 -16.99
C MET A 136 6.99 -7.55 -16.89
N ALA A 137 7.90 -7.79 -17.84
CA ALA A 137 8.79 -8.96 -17.81
C ALA A 137 9.74 -8.90 -16.59
N PHE A 138 10.32 -7.73 -16.33
CA PHE A 138 11.20 -7.51 -15.19
C PHE A 138 10.50 -7.79 -13.85
N ALA A 139 9.25 -7.33 -13.70
CA ALA A 139 8.42 -7.61 -12.54
C ALA A 139 8.07 -9.10 -12.42
N ALA A 140 7.76 -9.77 -13.53
CA ALA A 140 7.39 -11.19 -13.57
C ALA A 140 8.50 -12.15 -13.10
N GLU A 141 9.77 -11.76 -13.24
CA GLU A 141 10.91 -12.52 -12.72
C GLU A 141 11.07 -12.42 -11.19
N ARG A 142 10.47 -11.41 -10.55
CA ARG A 142 10.73 -11.03 -9.15
C ARG A 142 9.52 -11.11 -8.25
N LEU A 143 8.32 -11.04 -8.83
CA LEU A 143 7.05 -11.00 -8.10
C LEU A 143 6.19 -12.20 -8.46
N ALA A 144 5.37 -12.63 -7.48
CA ALA A 144 4.35 -13.62 -7.74
C ALA A 144 3.33 -13.10 -8.77
N LYS A 145 2.83 -13.97 -9.64
CA LYS A 145 1.97 -13.63 -10.78
C LYS A 145 0.76 -12.75 -10.42
N TYR A 146 0.15 -12.98 -9.26
CA TYR A 146 -1.03 -12.22 -8.82
C TYR A 146 -0.71 -10.77 -8.41
N LYS A 147 0.55 -10.45 -8.11
CA LYS A 147 1.01 -9.08 -7.77
C LYS A 147 1.35 -8.26 -9.00
N LEU A 148 1.46 -8.89 -10.17
CA LEU A 148 1.88 -8.19 -11.38
C LEU A 148 0.83 -7.15 -11.78
N PRO A 149 1.26 -5.93 -12.14
CA PRO A 149 0.38 -4.96 -12.78
C PRO A 149 -0.31 -5.60 -14.00
N LYS A 150 -1.57 -5.22 -14.26
CA LYS A 150 -2.27 -5.60 -15.50
C LYS A 150 -1.92 -4.66 -16.64
N THR A 151 -1.70 -3.40 -16.30
CA THR A 151 -1.30 -2.35 -17.23
C THR A 151 -0.30 -1.40 -16.58
N ILE A 152 0.54 -0.78 -17.40
CA ILE A 152 1.50 0.26 -17.00
C ILE A 152 1.20 1.49 -17.85
N ASP A 153 0.85 2.61 -17.21
CA ASP A 153 0.77 3.91 -17.88
C ASP A 153 2.01 4.75 -17.55
N PHE A 154 2.29 5.74 -18.38
CA PHE A 154 3.42 6.64 -18.17
C PHE A 154 2.97 8.08 -17.97
N VAL A 155 3.64 8.77 -17.05
CA VAL A 155 3.50 10.21 -16.84
C VAL A 155 4.86 10.87 -16.88
N PRO A 156 4.95 12.15 -17.31
CA PRO A 156 6.22 12.87 -17.32
C PRO A 156 6.74 13.17 -15.92
N GLU A 157 5.83 13.30 -14.94
CA GLU A 157 6.16 13.59 -13.54
C GLU A 157 5.05 13.04 -12.64
N LEU A 158 5.41 12.28 -11.61
CA LEU A 158 4.47 11.81 -10.60
C LEU A 158 4.08 12.95 -9.64
N PRO A 159 2.81 13.00 -9.17
CA PRO A 159 2.31 14.11 -8.38
C PRO A 159 2.80 14.03 -6.93
N ARG A 160 4.06 14.39 -6.70
CA ARG A 160 4.66 14.52 -5.37
C ARG A 160 4.53 15.93 -4.82
N ASP A 161 4.48 16.06 -3.49
CA ASP A 161 4.70 17.35 -2.83
C ASP A 161 6.19 17.69 -2.75
N PRO A 162 6.56 18.93 -2.39
CA PRO A 162 7.96 19.31 -2.21
C PRO A 162 8.72 18.51 -1.14
N ASN A 163 8.01 17.83 -0.23
CA ASN A 163 8.59 16.95 0.79
C ASN A 163 8.72 15.49 0.29
N GLY A 164 8.42 15.23 -0.99
CA GLY A 164 8.52 13.93 -1.64
C GLY A 164 7.29 13.03 -1.48
N LYS A 165 6.22 13.48 -0.82
CA LYS A 165 5.01 12.66 -0.61
C LYS A 165 4.24 12.50 -1.92
N LEU A 166 4.09 11.26 -2.36
CA LEU A 166 3.28 10.91 -3.53
C LEU A 166 1.78 10.99 -3.22
N TYR A 167 1.04 11.78 -4.00
CA TYR A 167 -0.42 11.82 -3.94
C TYR A 167 -1.04 10.77 -4.88
N LYS A 168 -0.92 9.48 -4.53
CA LYS A 168 -1.49 8.35 -5.30
C LYS A 168 -2.95 8.56 -5.69
N ARG A 169 -3.75 9.19 -4.82
CA ARG A 169 -5.15 9.54 -5.07
C ARG A 169 -5.36 10.32 -6.37
N LYS A 170 -4.48 11.26 -6.71
CA LYS A 170 -4.59 12.06 -7.95
C LYS A 170 -4.45 11.21 -9.22
N LEU A 171 -3.71 10.10 -9.12
CA LEU A 171 -3.53 9.13 -10.21
C LEU A 171 -4.66 8.10 -10.24
N ARG A 172 -5.11 7.65 -9.08
CA ARG A 172 -6.11 6.59 -8.92
C ARG A 172 -7.53 7.06 -9.25
N ASP A 173 -7.95 8.20 -8.72
CA ASP A 173 -9.35 8.66 -8.79
C ASP A 173 -9.93 8.73 -10.22
N PRO A 174 -9.16 9.14 -11.27
CA PRO A 174 -9.62 9.07 -12.65
C PRO A 174 -10.14 7.68 -13.09
N TYR A 175 -9.54 6.59 -12.63
CA TYR A 175 -9.96 5.22 -12.99
C TYR A 175 -11.23 4.77 -12.25
N TRP A 176 -11.58 5.44 -11.14
CA TRP A 176 -12.77 5.15 -10.33
C TRP A 176 -13.96 6.04 -10.69
N GLN A 177 -13.85 6.93 -11.69
CA GLN A 177 -14.97 7.78 -12.10
C GLN A 177 -16.16 6.93 -12.55
N GLY A 178 -17.33 7.14 -11.92
CA GLY A 178 -18.55 6.40 -12.21
C GLY A 178 -18.61 4.99 -11.61
N ARG A 179 -17.66 4.62 -10.74
CA ARG A 179 -17.65 3.36 -9.99
C ARG A 179 -17.46 3.64 -8.50
N GLU A 180 -18.24 3.01 -7.64
CA GLU A 180 -17.98 3.06 -6.20
C GLU A 180 -16.84 2.11 -5.84
N LYS A 181 -16.05 2.49 -4.82
CA LYS A 181 -14.99 1.63 -4.30
C LYS A 181 -15.62 0.38 -3.70
N ALA A 182 -15.25 -0.79 -4.22
CA ALA A 182 -15.56 -2.05 -3.54
C ALA A 182 -14.63 -2.13 -2.32
N ILE A 183 -15.11 -1.57 -1.20
CA ILE A 183 -14.52 -1.60 0.15
C ILE A 183 -13.55 -0.44 0.44
#